data_AF-A0AAJ8DNN8-F1
#
_entry.id   AF-A0AAJ8DNN8-F1
#
_cell.length_a   1.000
_cell.length_b   1.000
_cell.length_c   1.000
_cell.angle_alpha   90.00
_cell.angle_beta   90.00
_cell.angle_gamma   90.00
#
_symmetry.space_group_name_H-M   'P 1'
#
loop_
_entity.id
_entity.type
_entity.pdbx_description
1 polymer ?
#
loop_
_entity_poly.entity_id
_entity_poly.type
_entity_poly.pdbx_seq_one_letter_code
_entity_poly.pdbx_strand_id
1 'polypeptide(L)'
;MRSLSGCLITEEGCASLASALRSNLSHLRELDLNYNHPGDSGVKLLSAGLKDPDWILETLRVDHGGPQRLRPGVRKYACELELDTNTVNRKLKLSDNNRKVTYVRENQSYPDHPDRFDVWPQLLCRTDLTDHCYWEVKWRGLVHISVSYRGIRRKGRSDDCRFGRNDQSWSLFCRQRIIHLLFLCL
;
A
#
# COMPACT_ATOMS: atom_id res chain seq x y z
N MET A 1 -17.07 20.69 -9.48
CA MET A 1 -16.08 19.77 -8.91
C MET A 1 -15.27 19.00 -9.96
N ARG A 2 -13.95 19.21 -10.06
CA ARG A 2 -13.03 18.23 -10.68
C ARG A 2 -12.35 17.43 -9.57
N SER A 3 -12.29 16.10 -9.71
CA SER A 3 -11.61 15.22 -8.76
C SER A 3 -10.38 14.61 -9.41
N LEU A 4 -9.23 14.78 -8.76
CA LEU A 4 -8.00 14.02 -9.00
C LEU A 4 -7.72 13.15 -7.77
N SER A 5 -8.77 12.73 -7.07
CA SER A 5 -8.64 11.93 -5.86
C SER A 5 -8.01 10.57 -6.17
N GLY A 6 -6.99 10.18 -5.40
CA GLY A 6 -6.31 8.89 -5.58
C GLY A 6 -5.38 8.81 -6.79
N CYS A 7 -5.03 9.94 -7.42
CA CYS A 7 -4.15 9.99 -8.60
C CYS A 7 -2.64 9.93 -8.28
N LEU A 8 -2.25 9.56 -7.05
CA LEU A 8 -0.86 9.46 -6.59
C LEU A 8 -0.04 10.75 -6.76
N ILE A 9 -0.69 11.90 -6.69
CA ILE A 9 -0.05 13.22 -6.88
C ILE A 9 0.90 13.49 -5.72
N THR A 10 2.19 13.68 -6.02
CA THR A 10 3.27 13.93 -5.05
C THR A 10 3.45 15.42 -4.74
N GLU A 11 4.39 15.78 -3.87
CA GLU A 11 4.79 17.19 -3.65
C GLU A 11 5.15 17.91 -4.96
N GLU A 12 5.91 17.23 -5.82
CA GLU A 12 6.27 17.73 -7.16
C GLU A 12 5.05 17.90 -8.05
N GLY A 13 4.14 16.92 -8.05
CA GLY A 13 2.87 17.03 -8.77
C GLY A 13 2.01 18.21 -8.29
N CYS A 14 2.09 18.56 -7.00
CA CYS A 14 1.42 19.74 -6.46
C CYS A 14 2.05 21.05 -6.94
N ALA A 15 3.37 21.09 -7.14
CA ALA A 15 4.02 22.22 -7.75
C ALA A 15 3.56 22.43 -9.20
N SER A 16 3.48 21.34 -9.98
CA SER A 16 2.92 21.40 -11.34
C SER A 16 1.46 21.84 -11.35
N LEU A 17 0.63 21.32 -10.44
CA LEU A 17 -0.77 21.73 -10.30
C LEU A 17 -0.90 23.21 -9.94
N ALA A 18 -0.13 23.69 -8.97
CA ALA A 18 -0.17 25.10 -8.55
C ALA A 18 0.18 26.04 -9.71
N SER A 19 1.19 25.67 -10.52
CA SER A 19 1.53 26.39 -11.75
C SER A 19 0.38 26.39 -12.76
N ALA A 20 -0.23 25.23 -13.00
CA ALA A 20 -1.37 25.10 -13.92
C ALA A 20 -2.60 25.91 -13.45
N LEU A 21 -2.88 25.95 -12.15
CA LEU A 21 -3.97 26.75 -11.56
C LEU A 21 -3.72 28.25 -11.74
N ARG A 22 -2.46 28.71 -11.61
CA ARG A 22 -2.06 30.11 -11.89
C ARG A 22 -2.18 30.48 -13.36
N SER A 23 -1.96 29.53 -14.28
CA SER A 23 -2.08 29.76 -15.72
C SER A 23 -3.53 29.96 -16.21
N ASN A 24 -4.46 30.18 -15.27
CA ASN A 24 -5.84 30.58 -15.51
C ASN A 24 -6.69 29.48 -16.15
N LEU A 25 -6.94 28.41 -15.39
CA LEU A 25 -8.02 27.47 -15.68
C LEU A 25 -9.37 28.15 -15.35
N SER A 26 -9.86 28.96 -16.29
CA SER A 26 -10.95 29.96 -16.17
C SER A 26 -12.25 29.54 -15.46
N HIS A 27 -12.48 28.25 -15.21
CA HIS A 27 -13.73 27.73 -14.65
C HIS A 27 -13.55 26.77 -13.48
N LEU A 28 -12.31 26.49 -13.05
CA LEU A 28 -12.09 25.51 -11.98
C LEU A 28 -12.27 26.15 -10.59
N ARG A 29 -13.50 26.05 -10.08
CA ARG A 29 -13.89 26.57 -8.76
C ARG A 29 -13.64 25.59 -7.61
N GLU A 30 -13.64 24.30 -7.91
CA GLU A 30 -13.51 23.25 -6.89
C GLU A 30 -12.61 22.11 -7.38
N LEU A 31 -11.62 21.77 -6.55
CA LEU A 31 -10.66 20.70 -6.81
C LEU A 31 -10.60 19.75 -5.60
N ASP A 32 -10.82 18.48 -5.88
CA ASP A 32 -10.67 17.41 -4.91
C ASP A 32 -9.38 16.62 -5.15
N LEU A 33 -8.45 16.73 -4.21
CA LEU A 33 -7.17 16.04 -4.16
C LEU A 33 -7.11 15.02 -3.01
N ASN A 34 -8.24 14.61 -2.45
CA ASN A 34 -8.26 13.61 -1.39
C ASN A 34 -7.52 12.33 -1.79
N TYR A 35 -6.86 11.67 -0.86
CA TYR A 35 -6.10 10.43 -1.08
C TYR A 35 -4.90 10.54 -2.05
N ASN A 36 -4.27 11.72 -2.14
CA ASN A 36 -2.97 11.92 -2.82
C ASN A 36 -1.78 12.01 -1.82
N HIS A 37 -0.59 12.36 -2.32
CA HIS A 37 0.68 12.45 -1.57
C HIS A 37 1.35 13.83 -1.66
N PRO A 38 0.63 14.95 -1.44
CA PRO A 38 1.20 16.27 -1.62
C PRO A 38 2.30 16.63 -0.63
N GLY A 39 2.44 15.89 0.49
CA GLY A 39 3.32 16.24 1.59
C GLY A 39 2.99 17.59 2.23
N ASP A 40 3.71 17.96 3.28
CA ASP A 40 3.47 19.24 3.96
C ASP A 40 3.76 20.43 3.03
N SER A 41 4.77 20.29 2.16
CA SER A 41 5.18 21.31 1.21
C SER A 41 4.11 21.54 0.14
N GLY A 42 3.55 20.49 -0.46
CA GLY A 42 2.51 20.59 -1.47
C GLY A 42 1.19 21.08 -0.90
N VAL A 43 0.79 20.66 0.31
CA VAL A 43 -0.39 21.20 0.99
C VAL A 43 -0.23 22.70 1.25
N LYS A 44 0.94 23.12 1.76
CA LYS A 44 1.24 24.54 2.02
C LYS A 44 1.21 25.35 0.73
N LEU A 45 1.79 24.83 -0.35
CA LEU A 45 1.81 25.49 -1.66
C LEU A 45 0.40 25.70 -2.22
N LEU A 46 -0.42 24.64 -2.25
CA LEU A 46 -1.78 24.71 -2.79
C LEU A 46 -2.70 25.58 -1.92
N SER A 47 -2.54 25.52 -0.58
CA SER A 47 -3.30 26.35 0.35
C SER A 47 -2.92 27.84 0.25
N ALA A 48 -1.66 28.15 -0.07
CA ALA A 48 -1.23 29.52 -0.33
C ALA A 48 -1.90 30.10 -1.59
N GLY A 49 -2.06 29.28 -2.62
CA GLY A 49 -2.77 29.70 -3.84
C GLY A 49 -4.24 30.05 -3.61
N LEU A 50 -4.94 29.42 -2.67
CA LEU A 50 -6.34 29.82 -2.35
C LEU A 50 -6.47 31.24 -1.79
N LYS A 51 -5.36 31.83 -1.32
CA LYS A 51 -5.30 33.21 -0.85
C LYS A 51 -4.85 34.18 -1.94
N ASP A 52 -4.43 33.64 -3.09
CA ASP A 52 -3.97 34.41 -4.24
C ASP A 52 -5.20 34.90 -5.04
N PRO A 53 -5.38 36.21 -5.25
CA PRO A 53 -6.51 36.73 -6.02
C PRO A 53 -6.52 36.28 -7.48
N ASP A 54 -5.37 35.85 -8.02
CA ASP A 54 -5.27 35.31 -9.37
C ASP A 54 -5.80 33.87 -9.46
N TRP A 55 -6.08 33.22 -8.31
CA TRP A 55 -6.72 31.91 -8.27
C TRP A 55 -8.24 32.02 -8.24
N ILE A 56 -8.86 31.36 -9.21
CA ILE A 56 -10.31 31.22 -9.34
C ILE A 56 -10.84 30.08 -8.43
N LEU A 57 -9.94 29.23 -7.91
CA LEU A 57 -10.27 28.09 -7.08
C LEU A 57 -10.79 28.54 -5.70
N GLU A 58 -12.02 28.19 -5.39
CA GLU A 58 -12.69 28.55 -4.12
C GLU A 58 -12.58 27.41 -3.10
N THR A 59 -12.69 26.16 -3.55
CA THR A 59 -12.66 24.99 -2.67
C THR A 59 -11.55 24.03 -3.08
N LEU A 60 -10.65 23.75 -2.14
CA LEU A 60 -9.67 22.67 -2.23
C LEU A 60 -9.95 21.63 -1.15
N ARG A 61 -10.05 20.36 -1.54
CA ARG A 61 -10.12 19.25 -0.59
C ARG A 61 -8.81 18.47 -0.64
N VAL A 62 -8.12 18.44 0.50
CA VAL A 62 -6.82 17.76 0.69
C VAL A 62 -6.89 16.97 2.00
N ASP A 63 -7.74 15.95 2.02
CA ASP A 63 -7.72 14.92 3.05
C ASP A 63 -6.87 13.74 2.56
N HIS A 64 -5.69 13.58 3.17
CA HIS A 64 -4.79 12.48 2.88
C HIS A 64 -5.09 11.21 3.69
N GLY A 65 -6.20 11.21 4.45
CA GLY A 65 -6.63 10.13 5.33
C GLY A 65 -5.93 10.09 6.70
N GLY A 66 -4.91 10.93 6.92
CA GLY A 66 -4.01 10.78 8.07
C GLY A 66 -3.12 9.54 7.92
N PRO A 67 -2.63 8.92 9.01
CA PRO A 67 -1.79 7.72 8.93
C PRO A 67 -2.51 6.49 8.33
N GLN A 68 -3.84 6.50 8.26
CA GLN A 68 -4.66 5.46 7.63
C GLN A 68 -5.42 6.03 6.43
N ARG A 69 -5.06 5.61 5.22
CA ARG A 69 -5.38 6.29 3.95
C ARG A 69 -6.81 6.02 3.44
N LEU A 70 -7.74 5.71 4.34
CA LEU A 70 -9.06 5.17 4.04
C LEU A 70 -10.14 6.22 3.78
N ARG A 71 -10.97 6.02 2.75
CA ARG A 71 -12.31 6.62 2.67
C ARG A 71 -13.13 6.20 3.89
N PRO A 72 -13.94 7.09 4.52
CA PRO A 72 -14.71 6.73 5.71
C PRO A 72 -15.51 5.44 5.55
N GLY A 73 -16.08 5.18 4.37
CA GLY A 73 -16.85 3.97 4.08
C GLY A 73 -16.04 2.67 3.96
N VAL A 74 -14.71 2.73 3.80
CA VAL A 74 -13.83 1.55 3.69
C VAL A 74 -13.18 1.22 5.05
N ARG A 75 -13.17 2.18 6.00
CA ARG A 75 -12.67 1.96 7.38
C ARG A 75 -13.35 0.81 8.10
N LYS A 76 -14.64 0.56 7.83
CA LYS A 76 -15.37 -0.58 8.40
C LYS A 76 -14.85 -1.95 7.96
N TYR A 77 -14.03 -2.02 6.91
CA TYR A 77 -13.42 -3.26 6.43
C TYR A 77 -11.96 -3.42 6.87
N ALA A 78 -11.42 -2.48 7.65
CA ALA A 78 -10.04 -2.55 8.12
C ALA A 78 -9.82 -3.79 9.01
N CYS A 79 -8.81 -4.57 8.66
CA CYS A 79 -8.43 -5.80 9.34
C CYS A 79 -6.92 -5.74 9.66
N GLU A 80 -6.55 -6.17 10.86
CA GLU A 80 -5.13 -6.34 11.21
C GLU A 80 -4.66 -7.74 10.82
N LEU A 81 -3.52 -7.80 10.13
CA LEU A 81 -2.93 -9.06 9.68
C LEU A 81 -1.93 -9.57 10.70
N GLU A 82 -2.13 -10.79 11.17
CA GLU A 82 -1.19 -11.49 12.03
C GLU A 82 -0.37 -12.48 11.21
N LEU A 83 0.97 -12.42 11.29
CA LEU A 83 1.83 -13.33 10.53
C LEU A 83 1.83 -14.75 11.13
N ASP A 84 1.75 -15.77 10.27
CA ASP A 84 1.89 -17.16 10.70
C ASP A 84 3.36 -17.58 10.73
N THR A 85 3.95 -17.50 11.93
CA THR A 85 5.34 -17.90 12.20
C THR A 85 5.68 -19.34 11.80
N ASN A 86 4.68 -20.23 11.69
CA ASN A 86 4.87 -21.61 11.26
C ASN A 86 5.13 -21.72 9.75
N THR A 87 4.70 -20.73 8.98
CA THR A 87 4.85 -20.74 7.51
C THR A 87 6.12 -20.04 7.04
N VAL A 88 6.68 -19.15 7.86
CA VAL A 88 7.77 -18.24 7.48
C VAL A 88 9.00 -18.98 6.98
N ASN A 89 9.40 -18.71 5.74
CA ASN A 89 10.64 -19.23 5.20
C ASN A 89 11.85 -18.73 6.00
N ARG A 90 12.89 -19.57 6.12
CA ARG A 90 14.10 -19.28 6.92
C ARG A 90 14.96 -18.13 6.38
N LYS A 91 14.73 -17.66 5.16
CA LYS A 91 15.37 -16.46 4.60
C LYS A 91 14.66 -15.15 4.97
N LEU A 92 13.53 -15.23 5.67
CA LEU A 92 12.82 -14.06 6.18
C LEU A 92 13.09 -13.92 7.67
N LYS A 93 13.40 -12.70 8.11
CA LYS A 93 13.54 -12.33 9.51
C LYS A 93 12.35 -11.47 9.94
N LEU A 94 11.66 -11.93 10.97
CA LEU A 94 10.64 -11.16 11.66
C LEU A 94 11.28 -10.26 12.72
N SER A 95 10.76 -9.04 12.87
CA SER A 95 11.09 -8.13 13.96
C SER A 95 9.89 -7.23 14.28
N ASP A 96 10.05 -6.33 15.26
CA ASP A 96 8.99 -5.40 15.67
C ASP A 96 7.69 -6.14 16.04
N ASN A 97 7.80 -7.08 16.98
CA ASN A 97 6.70 -7.96 17.38
C ASN A 97 5.99 -8.64 16.18
N ASN A 98 6.78 -9.14 15.23
CA ASN A 98 6.32 -9.75 13.97
C ASN A 98 5.57 -8.81 13.01
N ARG A 99 5.63 -7.48 13.20
CA ARG A 99 5.04 -6.51 12.27
C ARG A 99 5.98 -6.09 11.15
N LYS A 100 7.25 -6.48 11.21
CA LYS A 100 8.25 -6.19 10.18
C LYS A 100 8.90 -7.47 9.66
N VAL A 101 8.96 -7.59 8.34
CA VAL A 101 9.57 -8.72 7.63
C VAL A 101 10.74 -8.20 6.80
N THR A 102 11.90 -8.83 6.91
CA THR A 102 13.09 -8.47 6.13
C THR A 102 13.71 -9.72 5.53
N TYR A 103 14.06 -9.68 4.24
CA TYR A 103 14.86 -10.74 3.64
C TYR A 103 16.31 -10.67 4.13
N VAL A 104 16.89 -11.80 4.51
CA VAL A 104 18.25 -11.95 5.02
C VAL A 104 18.95 -13.12 4.34
N ARG A 105 20.29 -13.09 4.29
CA ARG A 105 21.07 -14.15 3.64
C ARG A 105 21.20 -15.38 4.55
N GLU A 106 21.30 -15.16 5.85
CA GLU A 106 21.44 -16.17 6.88
C GLU A 106 20.12 -16.85 7.18
N ASN A 107 20.16 -18.17 7.41
CA ASN A 107 18.95 -18.91 7.81
C ASN A 107 18.57 -18.54 9.24
N GLN A 108 17.32 -18.16 9.44
CA GLN A 108 16.74 -17.95 10.76
C GLN A 108 16.40 -19.31 11.41
N SER A 109 16.57 -19.40 12.72
CA SER A 109 16.40 -20.62 13.53
C SER A 109 14.94 -20.93 13.86
N TYR A 110 14.05 -20.89 12.87
CA TYR A 110 12.65 -21.29 13.08
C TYR A 110 12.53 -22.82 13.19
N PRO A 111 11.70 -23.35 14.12
CA PRO A 111 11.45 -24.78 14.24
C PRO A 111 10.94 -25.41 12.94
N ASP A 112 11.25 -26.67 12.69
CA ASP A 112 10.64 -27.37 11.57
C ASP A 112 9.12 -27.44 11.73
N HIS A 113 8.43 -27.27 10.60
CA HIS A 113 6.97 -27.32 10.53
C HIS A 113 6.53 -27.78 9.14
N PRO A 114 5.48 -28.63 9.03
CA PRO A 114 4.96 -29.07 7.74
C PRO A 114 4.53 -27.89 6.86
N ASP A 115 3.98 -26.84 7.48
CA ASP A 115 3.53 -25.65 6.76
C ASP A 115 4.63 -24.62 6.46
N ARG A 116 5.89 -24.88 6.81
CA ARG A 116 6.97 -23.92 6.53
C ARG A 116 7.34 -23.89 5.05
N PHE A 117 7.37 -22.72 4.42
CA PHE A 117 7.97 -22.60 3.09
C PHE A 117 9.47 -22.92 3.15
N ASP A 118 9.95 -23.81 2.29
CA ASP A 118 11.34 -24.30 2.33
C ASP A 118 12.26 -23.58 1.33
N VAL A 119 11.82 -23.40 0.08
CA VAL A 119 12.61 -22.86 -1.03
C VAL A 119 12.39 -21.35 -1.19
N TRP A 120 11.13 -20.95 -1.31
CA TRP A 120 10.78 -19.59 -1.68
C TRP A 120 10.65 -18.70 -0.42
N PRO A 121 11.24 -17.49 -0.39
CA PRO A 121 11.20 -16.59 0.76
C PRO A 121 9.82 -15.95 0.92
N GLN A 122 8.88 -16.70 1.48
CA GLN A 122 7.46 -16.37 1.59
C GLN A 122 6.92 -16.68 2.99
N LEU A 123 5.76 -16.13 3.30
CA LEU A 123 4.98 -16.40 4.50
C LEU A 123 3.49 -16.17 4.25
N LEU A 124 2.65 -16.74 5.11
CA LEU A 124 1.22 -16.48 5.18
C LEU A 124 0.88 -15.71 6.46
N CYS A 125 -0.28 -15.06 6.44
CA CYS A 125 -0.94 -14.58 7.66
C CYS A 125 -1.82 -15.70 8.25
N ARG A 126 -2.05 -15.66 9.57
CA ARG A 126 -3.02 -16.50 10.27
C ARG A 126 -4.46 -16.01 10.08
N THR A 127 -4.61 -14.70 9.90
CA THR A 127 -5.90 -14.06 9.68
C THR A 127 -6.51 -14.58 8.39
N ASP A 128 -7.64 -15.29 8.51
CA ASP A 128 -8.46 -15.62 7.36
C ASP A 128 -9.21 -14.35 6.92
N LEU A 129 -9.10 -13.99 5.65
CA LEU A 129 -9.80 -12.85 5.08
C LEU A 129 -11.17 -13.34 4.61
N THR A 130 -12.22 -13.03 5.38
CA THR A 130 -13.61 -13.35 5.03
C THR A 130 -14.35 -12.08 4.61
N ASP A 131 -15.22 -12.18 3.61
CA ASP A 131 -15.94 -11.06 3.00
C ASP A 131 -14.98 -9.93 2.54
N HIS A 132 -15.30 -8.69 2.92
CA HIS A 132 -14.55 -7.50 2.56
C HIS A 132 -13.51 -7.22 3.63
N CYS A 133 -12.24 -7.24 3.25
CA CYS A 133 -11.14 -6.95 4.18
C CYS A 133 -10.13 -6.02 3.53
N TYR A 134 -9.64 -5.11 4.36
CA TYR A 134 -8.75 -4.04 4.00
C TYR A 134 -7.51 -4.02 4.87
N TRP A 135 -6.34 -3.99 4.25
CA TRP A 135 -5.08 -3.81 4.96
C TRP A 135 -4.12 -2.90 4.21
N GLU A 136 -3.20 -2.31 4.96
CA GLU A 136 -2.10 -1.52 4.43
C GLU A 136 -0.77 -2.15 4.84
N VAL A 137 0.20 -2.05 3.95
CA VAL A 137 1.58 -2.43 4.26
C VAL A 137 2.51 -1.34 3.77
N LYS A 138 3.56 -1.06 4.55
CA LYS A 138 4.68 -0.22 4.13
C LYS A 138 5.81 -1.14 3.68
N TRP A 139 6.31 -0.98 2.46
CA TRP A 139 7.45 -1.75 1.96
C TRP A 139 8.60 -0.87 1.49
N ARG A 140 9.74 -1.52 1.27
CA ARG A 140 10.93 -0.93 0.68
C ARG A 140 11.64 -1.99 -0.15
N GLY A 141 12.13 -1.61 -1.33
CA GLY A 141 12.89 -2.50 -2.20
C GLY A 141 12.00 -3.28 -3.16
N LEU A 142 12.28 -4.58 -3.31
CA LEU A 142 11.55 -5.51 -4.15
C LEU A 142 10.69 -6.40 -3.26
N VAL A 143 9.36 -6.26 -3.35
CA VAL A 143 8.43 -7.02 -2.52
C VAL A 143 7.28 -7.53 -3.38
N HIS A 144 6.88 -8.78 -3.17
CA HIS A 144 5.61 -9.31 -3.66
C HIS A 144 4.59 -9.24 -2.54
N ILE A 145 3.45 -8.61 -2.79
CA ILE A 145 2.31 -8.61 -1.88
C ILE A 145 1.27 -9.51 -2.50
N SER A 146 0.81 -10.50 -1.75
CA SER A 146 0.04 -11.62 -2.31
C SER A 146 -1.17 -11.97 -1.47
N VAL A 147 -2.19 -12.50 -2.13
CA VAL A 147 -3.32 -13.19 -1.52
C VAL A 147 -3.29 -14.63 -2.03
N SER A 148 -3.57 -15.60 -1.17
CA SER A 148 -3.60 -17.00 -1.56
C SER A 148 -4.60 -17.80 -0.75
N TYR A 149 -5.11 -18.89 -1.32
CA TYR A 149 -5.75 -19.92 -0.53
C TYR A 149 -4.74 -20.58 0.42
N ARG A 150 -5.21 -20.97 1.60
CA ARG A 150 -4.38 -21.62 2.63
C ARG A 150 -3.76 -22.93 2.13
N GLY A 151 -4.38 -23.59 1.15
CA GLY A 151 -3.95 -24.87 0.56
C GLY A 151 -2.76 -24.81 -0.40
N ILE A 152 -2.14 -23.64 -0.64
CA ILE A 152 -0.97 -23.53 -1.51
C ILE A 152 0.16 -24.50 -1.08
N ARG A 153 0.82 -25.13 -2.05
CA ARG A 153 1.94 -26.02 -1.78
C ARG A 153 3.10 -25.23 -1.17
N ARG A 154 3.80 -25.80 -0.18
CA ARG A 154 4.84 -25.09 0.58
C ARG A 154 6.24 -25.68 0.44
N LYS A 155 6.36 -26.83 -0.21
CA LYS A 155 7.59 -27.62 -0.29
C LYS A 155 8.06 -27.81 -1.73
N GLY A 156 9.36 -27.67 -1.95
CA GLY A 156 10.00 -27.89 -3.25
C GLY A 156 10.04 -26.65 -4.16
N ARG A 157 10.57 -26.85 -5.37
CA ARG A 157 10.93 -25.77 -6.32
C ARG A 157 9.88 -25.51 -7.42
N SER A 158 8.72 -26.17 -7.36
CA SER A 158 7.65 -25.97 -8.34
C SER A 158 7.11 -24.53 -8.29
N ASP A 159 6.56 -24.06 -9.40
CA ASP A 159 5.77 -22.83 -9.49
C ASP A 159 4.50 -22.90 -8.61
N ASP A 160 3.98 -24.12 -8.35
CA ASP A 160 2.88 -24.36 -7.40
C ASP A 160 3.20 -23.89 -5.97
N CYS A 161 4.48 -23.70 -5.66
CA CYS A 161 4.94 -23.29 -4.33
C CYS A 161 5.20 -21.78 -4.22
N ARG A 162 5.08 -21.03 -5.32
CA ARG A 162 5.41 -19.61 -5.40
C ARG A 162 4.17 -18.76 -5.64
N PHE A 163 3.93 -17.78 -4.79
CA PHE A 163 2.82 -16.86 -4.94
C PHE A 163 2.81 -16.18 -6.31
N GLY A 164 1.63 -16.13 -6.93
CA GLY A 164 1.40 -15.53 -8.24
C GLY A 164 1.92 -16.34 -9.42
N ARG A 165 2.31 -17.60 -9.20
CA ARG A 165 2.75 -18.55 -10.25
C ARG A 165 1.88 -19.81 -10.34
N ASN A 166 0.71 -19.77 -9.71
CA ASN A 166 -0.26 -20.87 -9.67
C ASN A 166 -1.68 -20.32 -9.60
N ASP A 167 -2.67 -21.20 -9.67
CA ASP A 167 -4.10 -20.88 -9.57
C ASP A 167 -4.60 -20.68 -8.13
N GLN A 168 -3.74 -20.87 -7.13
CA GLN A 168 -4.07 -20.71 -5.71
C GLN A 168 -3.70 -19.33 -5.14
N SER A 169 -3.06 -18.47 -5.94
CA SER A 169 -2.51 -17.21 -5.44
C SER A 169 -2.34 -16.13 -6.48
N TRP A 170 -2.50 -14.89 -6.04
CA TRP A 170 -2.31 -13.68 -6.84
C TRP A 170 -1.30 -12.77 -6.17
N SER A 171 -0.40 -12.19 -6.95
CA SER A 171 0.69 -11.36 -6.42
C SER A 171 0.89 -10.08 -7.20
N LEU A 172 1.04 -8.97 -6.49
CA LEU A 172 1.50 -7.71 -7.00
C LEU A 172 3.01 -7.57 -6.75
N PHE A 173 3.79 -7.43 -7.82
CA PHE A 173 5.22 -7.16 -7.74
C PHE A 173 5.48 -5.65 -7.60
N CYS A 174 6.10 -5.26 -6.49
CA CYS A 174 6.36 -3.86 -6.15
C CYS A 174 7.86 -3.57 -6.22
N ARG A 175 8.25 -2.54 -6.99
CA ARG A 175 9.64 -2.08 -7.13
C ARG A 175 9.73 -0.58 -6.86
N GLN A 176 10.55 -0.20 -5.88
CA GLN A 176 11.09 1.16 -5.61
C GLN A 176 10.23 2.19 -4.83
N ARG A 177 10.95 3.05 -4.07
CA ARG A 177 10.64 4.00 -2.96
C ARG A 177 9.54 3.59 -1.96
N ILE A 178 9.60 4.14 -0.75
CA ILE A 178 8.64 3.83 0.32
C ILE A 178 7.27 4.29 -0.17
N ILE A 179 6.46 3.33 -0.58
CA ILE A 179 5.08 3.56 -1.01
C ILE A 179 4.22 2.80 0.02
N HIS A 180 3.03 3.31 0.30
CA HIS A 180 1.98 2.55 0.97
C HIS A 180 0.95 2.20 -0.07
N LEU A 181 0.61 0.92 -0.15
CA LEU A 181 -0.29 0.32 -1.12
C LEU A 181 -1.49 -0.10 -0.31
N LEU A 182 -2.59 0.10 -0.98
CA LEU A 182 -3.91 -0.03 -0.47
C LEU A 182 -4.45 -1.34 -1.04
N PHE A 183 -4.73 -2.32 -0.17
CA PHE A 183 -5.27 -3.60 -0.62
C PHE A 183 -6.69 -3.73 -0.09
N LEU A 184 -7.62 -3.85 -1.03
CA LEU A 184 -9.01 -4.18 -0.76
C LEU A 184 -9.25 -5.56 -1.36
N CYS A 185 -9.52 -6.54 -0.51
CA CYS A 185 -10.12 -7.79 -0.93
C CYS A 185 -11.63 -7.58 -0.87
N LEU A 186 -12.28 -7.72 -2.03
CA LEU A 186 -13.74 -7.65 -2.20
C LEU A 186 -14.34 -9.06 -2.20
#